data_AF-A0A3R8SM80-F1
#
_entry.id   AF-A0A3R8SM80-F1
#
_cell.length_a   1.000
_cell.length_b   1.000
_cell.length_c   1.000
_cell.angle_alpha   90.00
_cell.angle_beta   90.00
_cell.angle_gamma   90.00
#
_symmetry.space_group_name_H-M   'P 1'
#
loop_
_entity.id
_entity.type
_entity.pdbx_description
1 polymer ?
#
loop_
_entity_poly.entity_id
_entity_poly.type
_entity_poly.pdbx_seq_one_letter_code
_entity_poly.pdbx_strand_id
1 'polypeptide(L)'
;HALPLGEVRTRHREELAALVEETAAVSAACGGPADPAQAIARYDAFPPGMKSSMQRDAEAGRPLELDAIGGALLRAADRHGVKVPVAARVVRELGDAGH
;
A
#
# COMPACT_ATOMS: atom_id res chain seq x y z
N HIS A 1 -9.26 -9.32 -0.06
CA HIS A 1 -8.87 -8.61 -1.30
C HIS A 1 -10.08 -7.88 -1.89
N ALA A 2 -9.88 -6.81 -2.67
CA ALA A 2 -10.93 -6.02 -3.33
C ALA A 2 -11.98 -5.32 -2.42
N LEU A 3 -11.60 -4.93 -1.21
CA LEU A 3 -12.46 -4.12 -0.34
C LEU A 3 -12.43 -2.64 -0.74
N PRO A 4 -13.57 -1.91 -0.70
CA PRO A 4 -13.56 -0.46 -0.87
C PRO A 4 -12.85 0.22 0.31
N LEU A 5 -12.36 1.44 0.12
CA LEU A 5 -11.50 2.09 1.10
C LEU A 5 -12.16 2.30 2.47
N GLY A 6 -13.48 2.49 2.53
CA GLY A 6 -14.20 2.57 3.81
C GLY A 6 -14.04 1.30 4.66
N GLU A 7 -14.09 0.13 4.03
CA GLU A 7 -13.89 -1.17 4.68
C GLU A 7 -12.45 -1.35 5.13
N VAL A 8 -11.48 -0.96 4.31
CA VAL A 8 -10.06 -0.98 4.70
C VAL A 8 -9.80 -0.10 5.93
N ARG A 9 -10.34 1.12 5.96
CA ARG A 9 -10.14 2.06 7.08
C ARG A 9 -10.78 1.65 8.39
N THR A 10 -11.74 0.74 8.36
CA THR A 10 -12.51 0.33 9.54
C THR A 10 -12.11 -1.07 9.99
N ARG A 11 -12.09 -2.05 9.08
CA ARG A 11 -11.76 -3.45 9.38
C ARG A 11 -10.27 -3.75 9.37
N HIS A 12 -9.47 -2.97 8.63
CA HIS A 12 -8.03 -3.19 8.45
C HIS A 12 -7.22 -1.95 8.85
N ARG A 13 -7.70 -1.17 9.82
CA ARG A 13 -7.11 0.12 10.20
C ARG A 13 -5.65 0.01 10.62
N GLU A 14 -5.33 -1.01 11.42
CA GLU A 14 -3.96 -1.23 11.92
C GLU A 14 -3.01 -1.60 10.78
N GLU A 15 -3.45 -2.47 9.85
CA GLU A 15 -2.65 -2.85 8.68
C GLU A 15 -2.43 -1.66 7.74
N LEU A 16 -3.47 -0.83 7.52
CA LEU A 16 -3.35 0.41 6.75
C LEU A 16 -2.35 1.39 7.40
N ALA A 17 -2.43 1.58 8.72
CA ALA A 17 -1.52 2.44 9.45
C ALA A 17 -0.07 1.96 9.33
N ALA A 18 0.17 0.66 9.56
CA ALA A 18 1.49 0.07 9.44
C ALA A 18 2.07 0.18 8.02
N LEU A 19 1.26 -0.05 6.97
CA LEU A 19 1.68 0.13 5.58
C LEU A 19 2.10 1.58 5.29
N VAL A 20 1.35 2.55 5.81
CA VAL A 20 1.64 3.98 5.64
C VAL A 20 2.92 4.37 6.36
N GLU A 21 3.13 3.88 7.59
CA GLU A 21 4.34 4.10 8.36
C GLU A 21 5.58 3.50 7.68
N GLU A 22 5.48 2.25 7.22
CA GLU A 22 6.56 1.59 6.47
C GLU A 22 6.90 2.34 5.19
N THR A 23 5.88 2.76 4.42
CA THR A 23 6.08 3.52 3.18
C THR A 23 6.72 4.88 3.46
N ALA A 24 6.30 5.57 4.53
CA ALA A 24 6.89 6.83 4.95
C ALA A 24 8.36 6.66 5.38
N ALA A 25 8.69 5.59 6.10
CA ALA A 25 10.06 5.28 6.49
C ALA A 25 10.97 5.05 5.28
N VAL A 26 10.48 4.31 4.26
CA VAL A 26 11.21 4.12 3.00
C VAL A 26 11.38 5.45 2.26
N SER A 27 10.33 6.27 2.18
CA SER A 27 10.40 7.59 1.55
C SER A 27 11.46 8.48 2.22
N ALA A 28 11.45 8.56 3.56
CA ALA A 28 12.43 9.32 4.33
C ALA A 28 13.87 8.84 4.06
N ALA A 29 14.09 7.52 4.03
CA ALA A 29 15.41 6.94 3.75
C ALA A 29 15.90 7.24 2.32
N CYS A 30 14.97 7.41 1.37
CA CYS A 30 15.27 7.85 0.00
C CYS A 30 15.49 9.38 -0.12
N GLY A 31 15.36 10.15 0.96
CA GLY A 31 15.40 11.63 0.94
C GLY A 31 14.11 12.28 0.44
N GLY A 32 13.02 11.52 0.36
CA GLY A 32 11.69 11.99 0.00
C GLY A 32 10.88 12.51 1.20
N PRO A 33 9.70 13.07 0.95
CA PRO A 33 8.80 13.52 2.02
C PRO A 33 8.23 12.33 2.81
N ALA A 34 8.13 12.47 4.12
CA ALA A 34 7.53 11.47 4.99
C ALA A 34 6.60 12.15 6.00
N ASP A 35 5.30 11.95 5.81
CA ASP A 35 4.27 12.39 6.74
C ASP A 35 3.15 11.33 6.80
N PRO A 36 3.34 10.29 7.63
CA PRO A 36 2.37 9.20 7.73
C PRO A 36 1.03 9.69 8.30
N ALA A 37 1.04 10.68 9.20
CA ALA A 37 -0.18 11.25 9.77
C ALA A 37 -1.03 11.94 8.70
N GLN A 38 -0.40 12.73 7.83
CA GLN A 38 -1.08 13.36 6.70
C GLN A 38 -1.58 12.33 5.68
N ALA A 39 -0.81 11.28 5.42
CA ALA A 39 -1.26 10.19 4.55
C ALA A 39 -2.51 9.50 5.11
N ILE A 40 -2.56 9.21 6.42
CA ILE A 40 -3.75 8.66 7.09
C ILE A 40 -4.93 9.61 7.02
N ALA A 41 -4.73 10.90 7.29
CA ALA A 41 -5.79 11.90 7.19
C ALA A 41 -6.37 11.98 5.78
N ARG A 42 -5.55 11.84 4.73
CA ARG A 42 -6.02 11.74 3.34
C ARG A 42 -6.85 10.48 3.11
N TYR A 43 -6.42 9.33 3.62
CA TYR A 43 -7.23 8.11 3.55
C TYR A 43 -8.60 8.33 4.20
N ASP A 44 -8.63 8.99 5.37
CA ASP A 44 -9.87 9.28 6.09
C ASP A 44 -10.83 10.21 5.35
N ALA A 45 -10.32 11.10 4.51
CA ALA A 45 -11.13 12.04 3.75
C ALA A 45 -11.79 11.43 2.50
N PHE A 46 -11.32 10.27 2.01
CA PHE A 46 -11.89 9.68 0.80
C PHE A 46 -13.31 9.13 1.01
N PRO A 47 -14.16 9.12 -0.03
CA PRO A 47 -15.46 8.48 0.01
C PRO A 47 -15.36 7.00 0.40
N PRO A 48 -16.30 6.46 1.20
CA PRO A 48 -16.23 5.08 1.70
C PRO A 48 -16.24 4.04 0.57
N GLY A 49 -16.93 4.32 -0.54
CA GLY A 49 -17.00 3.44 -1.72
C GLY A 49 -15.82 3.55 -2.67
N MET A 50 -14.77 4.33 -2.36
CA MET A 50 -13.65 4.52 -3.27
C MET A 50 -12.89 3.21 -3.51
N LYS A 51 -12.65 2.89 -4.79
CA LYS A 51 -11.78 1.78 -5.24
C LYS A 51 -10.43 2.30 -5.68
N SER A 52 -9.36 1.57 -5.37
CA SER A 52 -8.03 1.86 -5.92
C SER A 52 -7.98 1.60 -7.43
N SER A 53 -7.01 2.18 -8.14
CA SER A 53 -6.84 1.87 -9.57
C SER A 53 -6.53 0.38 -9.78
N MET A 54 -5.59 -0.14 -9.01
CA MET A 54 -5.21 -1.55 -9.02
C MET A 54 -6.41 -2.48 -8.77
N GLN A 55 -7.38 -2.10 -7.91
CA GLN A 55 -8.62 -2.86 -7.74
C GLN A 55 -9.47 -2.86 -9.02
N ARG A 56 -9.63 -1.72 -9.70
CA ARG A 56 -10.38 -1.66 -10.95
C ARG A 56 -9.69 -2.46 -12.07
N ASP A 57 -8.37 -2.44 -12.10
CA ASP A 57 -7.58 -3.23 -13.06
C ASP A 57 -7.74 -4.73 -12.80
N ALA A 58 -7.73 -5.16 -11.53
CA ALA A 58 -8.02 -6.54 -11.14
C ALA A 58 -9.43 -6.97 -11.56
N GLU A 59 -10.45 -6.13 -11.30
CA GLU A 59 -11.83 -6.37 -11.71
C GLU A 59 -11.99 -6.45 -13.24
N ALA A 60 -11.14 -5.75 -13.99
CA ALA A 60 -11.11 -5.76 -15.45
C ALA A 60 -10.21 -6.86 -16.04
N GLY A 61 -9.58 -7.71 -15.21
CA GLY A 61 -8.64 -8.75 -15.65
C GLY A 61 -7.38 -8.19 -16.32
N ARG A 62 -7.00 -6.95 -15.99
CA ARG A 62 -5.81 -6.28 -16.53
C ARG A 62 -4.58 -6.62 -15.69
N PRO A 63 -3.36 -6.58 -16.28
CA PRO A 63 -2.14 -6.70 -15.51
C PRO A 63 -2.07 -5.65 -14.40
N LEU A 64 -1.67 -6.05 -13.19
CA LEU A 64 -1.55 -5.13 -12.07
C LEU A 64 -0.18 -4.47 -12.02
N GLU A 65 -0.15 -3.26 -11.48
CA GLU A 65 1.08 -2.52 -11.19
C GLU A 65 1.77 -3.00 -9.90
N LEU A 66 1.65 -4.29 -9.57
CA LEU A 66 2.13 -4.83 -8.30
C LEU A 66 3.66 -4.77 -8.20
N ASP A 67 4.40 -5.19 -9.23
CA ASP A 67 5.86 -5.05 -9.23
C ASP A 67 6.29 -3.57 -9.41
N ALA A 68 5.54 -2.82 -10.23
CA ALA A 68 5.86 -1.43 -10.51
C ALA A 68 5.76 -0.54 -9.25
N ILE A 69 4.76 -0.79 -8.39
CA ILE A 69 4.55 -0.01 -7.16
C ILE A 69 5.08 -0.77 -5.94
N GLY A 70 4.53 -1.96 -5.67
CA GLY A 70 4.91 -2.78 -4.51
C GLY A 70 6.35 -3.28 -4.62
N GLY A 71 6.72 -3.85 -5.77
CA GLY A 71 8.10 -4.30 -6.00
C GLY A 71 9.12 -3.15 -5.92
N ALA A 72 8.78 -1.97 -6.44
CA ALA A 72 9.64 -0.79 -6.32
C ALA A 72 9.85 -0.34 -4.86
N LEU A 73 8.79 -0.35 -4.05
CA LEU A 73 8.87 -0.08 -2.62
C LEU A 73 9.79 -1.08 -1.90
N LEU A 74 9.63 -2.37 -2.16
CA LEU A 74 10.45 -3.42 -1.54
C LEU A 74 11.92 -3.31 -1.93
N ARG A 75 12.21 -3.04 -3.22
CA ARG A 75 13.59 -2.79 -3.68
C ARG A 75 14.19 -1.54 -3.04
N ALA A 76 13.40 -0.48 -2.81
CA ALA A 76 13.88 0.71 -2.12
C ALA A 76 14.15 0.44 -0.63
N ALA A 77 13.25 -0.28 0.05
CA ALA A 77 13.43 -0.69 1.43
C ALA A 77 14.72 -1.50 1.62
N ASP A 78 14.97 -2.48 0.75
CA ASP A 78 16.16 -3.33 0.75
C ASP A 78 17.46 -2.50 0.58
N ARG A 79 17.51 -1.62 -0.44
CA ARG A 79 18.67 -0.74 -0.68
C ARG A 79 19.03 0.14 0.51
N HIS A 80 18.05 0.56 1.29
CA HIS A 80 18.22 1.46 2.44
C HIS A 80 18.20 0.73 3.80
N GLY A 81 18.10 -0.61 3.82
CA GLY A 81 18.05 -1.39 5.06
C GLY A 81 16.80 -1.12 5.92
N VAL A 82 15.70 -0.66 5.34
CA VAL A 82 14.45 -0.37 6.05
C VAL A 82 13.61 -1.64 6.11
N LYS A 83 13.15 -2.02 7.32
CA LYS A 83 12.26 -3.16 7.50
C LYS A 83 10.83 -2.78 7.11
N VAL A 84 10.23 -3.56 6.21
CA VAL A 84 8.85 -3.38 5.74
C VAL A 84 8.04 -4.68 5.78
N PRO A 85 7.92 -5.33 6.96
CA PRO A 85 7.27 -6.64 7.07
C PRO A 85 5.81 -6.66 6.60
N VAL A 86 5.05 -5.58 6.80
CA VAL A 86 3.65 -5.51 6.38
C VAL A 86 3.56 -5.34 4.86
N ALA A 87 4.33 -4.43 4.27
CA ALA A 87 4.35 -4.24 2.82
C ALA A 87 4.82 -5.50 2.10
N ALA A 88 5.86 -6.17 2.60
CA ALA A 88 6.36 -7.41 2.03
C ALA A 88 5.29 -8.51 2.06
N ARG A 89 4.57 -8.64 3.17
CA ARG A 89 3.47 -9.60 3.31
C ARG A 89 2.34 -9.30 2.33
N VAL A 90 1.87 -8.05 2.26
CA VAL A 90 0.75 -7.64 1.41
C VAL A 90 1.09 -7.80 -0.08
N VAL A 91 2.30 -7.41 -0.50
CA VAL A 91 2.75 -7.59 -1.89
C VAL A 91 2.80 -9.07 -2.26
N ARG A 92 3.31 -9.92 -1.37
CA ARG A 92 3.32 -11.38 -1.58
C ARG A 92 1.91 -11.96 -1.66
N GLU A 93 1.04 -11.63 -0.70
CA GLU A 93 -0.35 -12.12 -0.70
C GLU A 93 -1.12 -11.72 -1.96
N LEU A 94 -0.86 -10.53 -2.51
CA LEU A 94 -1.43 -10.10 -3.78
C LEU A 94 -0.87 -10.90 -4.95
N GLY A 95 0.46 -11.11 -5.02
CA GLY A 95 1.07 -11.90 -6.10
C GLY A 95 0.61 -13.37 -6.09
N ASP A 96 0.48 -13.97 -4.90
CA ASP A 96 0.00 -15.34 -4.73
C ASP A 96 -1.47 -15.51 -5.14
N ALA A 97 -2.27 -14.43 -5.07
CA ALA A 97 -3.68 -14.43 -5.49
C ALA A 97 -3.87 -14.40 -7.01
N GLY A 98 -2.79 -14.45 -7.80
CA GLY A 98 -2.85 -14.47 -9.27
C GLY A 98 -3.05 -13.10 -9.91
N HIS A 99 -2.52 -12.07 -9.26
CA HIS A 99 -2.61 -10.67 -9.65
C HIS A 99 -1.26 -10.09 -10.07
#